data_AF-A0A6L7IJD3-F1
#
_entry.id   AF-A0A6L7IJD3-F1
#
_cell.length_a   1.000
_cell.length_b   1.000
_cell.length_c   1.000
_cell.angle_alpha   90.00
_cell.angle_beta   90.00
_cell.angle_gamma   90.00
#
_symmetry.space_group_name_H-M   'P 1'
#
loop_
_entity.id
_entity.type
_entity.pdbx_description
1 polymer ?
#
loop_
_entity_poly.entity_id
_entity_poly.type
_entity_poly.pdbx_seq_one_letter_code
_entity_poly.pdbx_strand_id
1 'polypeptide(L)'
;MKDISNVYAPYVGTWKWSSGNKEMTLVLLKQTKHHMNESPFNYYKDRLVGYYIYKENRVVIADTSGDDLQSDFGISVYFGISCSSKVNTGVFTDVKKEKMISVGLEILSPTQMKFDGGIDQHSSYINGDKQRTLYSGSTFPLQMIFTKQ
;
A
#
# COMPACT_ATOMS: atom_id res chain seq x y z
N MET A 1 14.30 -6.54 -11.01
CA MET A 1 13.22 -6.92 -11.95
C MET A 1 12.62 -5.66 -12.56
N LYS A 2 12.60 -5.56 -13.90
CA LYS A 2 12.12 -4.37 -14.62
C LYS A 2 10.67 -4.58 -15.06
N ASP A 3 9.84 -3.53 -14.99
CA ASP A 3 8.47 -3.54 -15.49
C ASP A 3 8.46 -3.24 -16.99
N ILE A 4 8.78 -4.26 -17.80
CA ILE A 4 8.90 -4.15 -19.26
C ILE A 4 7.52 -3.98 -19.91
N SER A 5 6.49 -4.65 -19.39
CA SER A 5 5.13 -4.62 -19.93
C SER A 5 4.30 -3.42 -19.43
N ASN A 6 4.93 -2.51 -18.70
CA ASN A 6 4.31 -1.29 -18.15
C ASN A 6 3.06 -1.56 -17.28
N VAL A 7 3.08 -2.67 -16.55
CA VAL A 7 1.97 -3.16 -15.71
C VAL A 7 1.60 -2.15 -14.64
N TYR A 8 2.56 -1.35 -14.15
CA TYR A 8 2.29 -0.33 -13.13
C TYR A 8 1.57 0.91 -13.66
N ALA A 9 1.66 1.22 -14.95
CA ALA A 9 1.20 2.52 -15.47
C ALA A 9 -0.29 2.83 -15.18
N PRO A 10 -1.22 1.87 -15.28
CA PRO A 10 -2.62 2.11 -14.94
C PRO A 10 -2.84 2.55 -13.48
N TYR A 11 -2.01 2.03 -12.56
CA TYR A 11 -2.13 2.25 -11.11
C TYR A 11 -1.53 3.58 -10.65
N VAL A 12 -0.63 4.20 -11.42
CA VAL A 12 0.01 5.46 -11.04
C VAL A 12 -1.03 6.59 -10.99
N GLY A 13 -1.01 7.36 -9.91
CA GLY A 13 -1.88 8.52 -9.71
C GLY A 13 -2.44 8.62 -8.29
N THR A 14 -3.39 9.55 -8.14
CA THR A 14 -4.14 9.73 -6.90
C THR A 14 -5.50 9.05 -7.02
N TRP A 15 -5.83 8.26 -6.03
CA TRP A 15 -7.03 7.45 -5.95
C TRP A 15 -7.81 7.85 -4.70
N LYS A 16 -9.11 8.11 -4.83
CA LYS A 16 -9.98 8.41 -3.69
C LYS A 16 -11.11 7.40 -3.57
N TRP A 17 -11.35 6.97 -2.34
CA TRP A 17 -12.52 6.21 -1.95
C TRP A 17 -13.26 6.98 -0.87
N SER A 18 -14.59 6.96 -0.91
CA SER A 18 -15.43 7.56 0.12
C SER A 18 -16.70 6.74 0.31
N SER A 19 -17.13 6.59 1.56
CA SER A 19 -18.42 5.98 1.91
C SER A 19 -18.93 6.60 3.20
N GLY A 20 -20.07 7.30 3.11
CA GLY A 20 -20.62 8.06 4.23
C GLY A 20 -19.63 9.12 4.75
N ASN A 21 -19.23 9.00 6.01
CA ASN A 21 -18.30 9.89 6.70
C ASN A 21 -16.83 9.44 6.64
N LYS A 22 -16.52 8.39 5.87
CA LYS A 22 -15.18 7.80 5.74
C LYS A 22 -14.60 8.14 4.38
N GLU A 23 -13.31 8.51 4.34
CA GLU A 23 -12.58 8.75 3.11
C GLU A 23 -11.16 8.18 3.19
N MET A 24 -10.68 7.67 2.05
CA MET A 24 -9.28 7.28 1.86
C MET A 24 -8.75 7.94 0.60
N THR A 25 -7.60 8.59 0.71
CA THR A 25 -6.77 8.99 -0.44
C THR A 25 -5.56 8.06 -0.49
N LEU A 26 -5.30 7.45 -1.64
CA LEU A 26 -4.15 6.59 -1.91
C LEU A 26 -3.39 7.19 -3.10
N VAL A 27 -2.10 7.49 -2.91
CA VAL A 27 -1.23 8.02 -3.96
C VAL A 27 -0.20 6.96 -4.31
N LEU A 28 -0.12 6.61 -5.59
CA LEU A 28 0.79 5.58 -6.11
C LEU A 28 1.73 6.15 -7.16
N LEU A 29 3.02 5.85 -7.00
CA LEU A 29 4.11 6.31 -7.84
C LEU A 29 4.94 5.12 -8.30
N LYS A 30 5.29 5.10 -9.59
CA LYS A 30 6.25 4.13 -10.14
C LYS A 30 7.66 4.67 -9.93
N GLN A 31 8.51 3.88 -9.29
CA GLN A 31 9.95 4.11 -9.25
C GLN A 31 10.62 3.16 -10.23
N THR A 32 11.40 3.71 -11.15
CA THR A 32 12.17 2.96 -12.12
C THR A 32 13.60 2.80 -11.64
N LYS A 33 14.19 1.61 -11.86
CA LYS A 33 15.58 1.32 -11.47
C LYS A 33 15.88 1.72 -10.02
N HIS A 34 14.96 1.41 -9.10
CA HIS A 34 15.18 1.56 -7.67
C HIS A 34 16.29 0.61 -7.23
N HIS A 35 17.31 1.14 -6.55
CA HIS A 35 18.42 0.34 -6.02
C HIS A 35 18.01 -0.24 -4.68
N MET A 36 17.83 -1.57 -4.62
CA MET A 36 17.73 -2.26 -3.34
C MET A 36 19.15 -2.57 -2.88
N ASN A 37 19.53 -2.03 -1.73
CA ASN A 37 20.85 -2.24 -1.14
C ASN A 37 20.71 -2.96 0.21
N GLU A 38 20.28 -4.22 0.15
CA GLU A 38 20.15 -5.10 1.32
C GLU A 38 21.12 -6.26 1.14
N SER A 39 22.13 -6.42 2.01
CA SER A 39 23.05 -7.57 1.90
C SER A 39 22.28 -8.90 2.06
N PRO A 40 22.43 -9.89 1.15
CA PRO A 40 23.37 -9.98 0.03
C PRO A 40 22.84 -9.48 -1.32
N PHE A 41 21.61 -8.99 -1.36
CA PHE A 41 20.89 -8.53 -2.53
C PHE A 41 21.23 -7.09 -2.92
N ASN A 42 22.16 -6.96 -3.88
CA ASN A 42 22.42 -5.71 -4.58
C ASN A 42 21.82 -5.78 -5.99
N TYR A 43 20.62 -5.23 -6.17
CA TYR A 43 19.94 -5.29 -7.45
C TYR A 43 19.01 -4.11 -7.68
N TYR A 44 18.71 -3.87 -8.96
CA TYR A 44 17.73 -2.87 -9.36
C TYR A 44 16.36 -3.50 -9.65
N LYS A 45 15.30 -2.81 -9.22
CA LYS A 45 13.93 -3.17 -9.59
C LYS A 45 13.06 -1.96 -9.86
N ASP A 46 12.03 -2.16 -10.67
CA ASP A 46 10.92 -1.22 -10.73
C ASP A 46 9.91 -1.59 -9.64
N ARG A 47 9.44 -0.59 -8.90
CA ARG A 47 8.46 -0.77 -7.83
C ARG A 47 7.33 0.25 -7.90
N LEU A 48 6.18 -0.12 -7.37
CA LEU A 48 5.06 0.81 -7.14
C LEU A 48 5.00 1.09 -5.65
N VAL A 49 5.27 2.33 -5.27
CA VAL A 49 5.26 2.78 -3.87
C VAL A 49 4.23 3.88 -3.71
N GLY A 50 3.89 4.21 -2.47
CA GLY A 50 2.89 5.24 -2.24
C GLY A 50 2.71 5.60 -0.80
N TYR A 51 1.62 6.31 -0.55
CA TYR A 51 1.12 6.60 0.77
C TYR A 51 -0.40 6.65 0.74
N TYR A 52 -1.00 6.52 1.91
CA TYR A 52 -2.42 6.73 2.11
C TYR A 52 -2.70 7.71 3.25
N ILE A 53 -3.83 8.39 3.14
CA ILE A 53 -4.44 9.19 4.20
C ILE A 53 -5.87 8.67 4.39
N TYR A 54 -6.19 8.24 5.61
CA TYR A 54 -7.51 7.79 6.00
C TYR A 54 -8.15 8.75 6.99
N LYS A 55 -9.41 9.12 6.74
CA LYS A 55 -10.18 9.99 7.61
C LYS A 55 -11.55 9.42 7.90
N GLU A 56 -12.03 9.72 9.10
CA GLU A 56 -13.41 9.50 9.52
C GLU A 56 -13.94 10.79 10.14
N ASN A 57 -15.16 11.20 9.79
CA ASN A 57 -15.75 12.46 10.26
C ASN A 57 -14.85 13.69 10.00
N ARG A 58 -14.14 13.70 8.86
CA ARG A 58 -13.15 14.73 8.47
C ARG A 58 -11.90 14.80 9.36
N VAL A 59 -11.75 13.91 10.33
CA VAL A 59 -10.56 13.80 11.20
C VAL A 59 -9.61 12.75 10.61
N VAL A 60 -8.32 13.08 10.52
CA VAL A 60 -7.28 12.14 10.08
C VAL A 60 -7.07 11.07 11.15
N ILE A 61 -7.26 9.81 10.77
CA ILE A 61 -7.10 8.65 11.65
C ILE A 61 -5.77 7.94 11.38
N ALA A 62 -5.31 7.95 10.13
CA ALA A 62 -4.02 7.44 9.73
C ALA A 62 -3.47 8.24 8.55
N ASP A 63 -2.18 8.54 8.58
CA ASP A 63 -1.47 9.30 7.56
C ASP A 63 -0.06 8.73 7.41
N THR A 64 0.29 8.34 6.19
CA THR A 64 1.59 7.79 5.81
C THR A 64 2.30 8.66 4.77
N SER A 65 1.79 9.87 4.52
CA SER A 65 2.36 10.80 3.52
C SER A 65 3.74 11.33 3.88
N GLY A 66 4.16 11.18 5.15
CA GLY A 66 5.50 11.50 5.62
C GLY A 66 6.55 10.41 5.38
N ASP A 67 6.18 9.25 4.85
CA ASP A 67 7.12 8.16 4.59
C ASP A 67 8.17 8.55 3.54
N ASP A 68 9.43 8.19 3.77
CA ASP A 68 10.47 8.30 2.74
C ASP A 68 10.29 7.19 1.70
N LEU A 69 9.59 7.51 0.60
CA LEU A 69 9.34 6.57 -0.48
C LEU A 69 10.61 6.11 -1.21
N GLN A 70 11.77 6.74 -1.00
CA GLN A 70 13.06 6.30 -1.54
C GLN A 70 13.73 5.26 -0.65
N SER A 71 13.29 5.09 0.59
CA SER A 71 13.87 4.12 1.52
C SER A 71 13.63 2.67 1.04
N ASP A 72 14.54 1.79 1.43
CA ASP A 72 14.37 0.33 1.30
C ASP A 72 13.48 -0.25 2.41
N PHE A 73 13.42 0.43 3.56
CA PHE A 73 12.73 -0.04 4.77
C PHE A 73 11.81 1.06 5.35
N GLY A 74 10.83 0.65 6.16
CA GLY A 74 9.96 1.60 6.87
C GLY A 74 8.88 2.27 6.01
N ILE A 75 8.78 1.91 4.73
CA ILE A 75 7.67 2.36 3.87
C ILE A 75 6.40 1.59 4.21
N SER A 76 5.29 2.31 4.32
CA SER A 76 4.00 1.71 4.66
C SER A 76 3.24 1.17 3.46
N VAL A 77 3.56 1.61 2.23
CA VAL A 77 2.88 1.17 1.00
C VAL A 77 3.89 0.86 -0.10
N TYR A 78 3.95 -0.42 -0.48
CA TYR A 78 4.74 -0.94 -1.58
C TYR A 78 4.03 -2.14 -2.23
N PHE A 79 3.95 -2.10 -3.55
CA PHE A 79 3.44 -3.18 -4.38
C PHE A 79 4.52 -3.67 -5.34
N GLY A 80 4.52 -4.99 -5.53
CA GLY A 80 5.31 -5.67 -6.54
C GLY A 80 4.42 -6.25 -7.65
N ILE A 81 5.05 -6.64 -8.76
CA ILE A 81 4.41 -7.44 -9.80
C ILE A 81 4.80 -8.90 -9.61
N SER A 82 3.82 -9.80 -9.63
CA SER A 82 4.08 -11.24 -9.72
C SER A 82 4.37 -11.68 -11.16
N CYS A 83 4.87 -12.90 -11.35
CA CYS A 83 5.09 -13.47 -12.69
C CYS A 83 3.83 -13.53 -13.58
N SER A 84 2.63 -13.39 -12.99
CA SER A 84 1.34 -13.34 -13.69
C SER A 84 0.89 -11.92 -14.05
N SER A 85 1.78 -10.93 -13.98
CA SER A 85 1.48 -9.51 -14.23
C SER A 85 0.40 -8.93 -13.30
N LYS A 86 0.19 -9.55 -12.13
CA LYS A 86 -0.71 -9.03 -11.10
C LYS A 86 0.07 -8.15 -10.14
N VAL A 87 -0.49 -6.99 -9.81
CA VAL A 87 0.05 -6.10 -8.78
C VAL A 87 -0.42 -6.61 -7.43
N ASN A 88 0.53 -7.08 -6.62
CA ASN A 88 0.28 -7.61 -5.29
C ASN A 88 1.08 -6.82 -4.26
N THR A 89 0.57 -6.82 -3.03
CA THR A 89 1.26 -6.16 -1.93
C THR A 89 2.61 -6.78 -1.66
N GLY A 90 3.64 -5.94 -1.60
CA GLY A 90 4.86 -6.26 -0.87
C GLY A 90 4.75 -5.79 0.58
N VAL A 91 4.30 -4.55 0.81
CA VAL A 91 3.99 -4.00 2.13
C VAL A 91 2.75 -3.10 2.06
N PHE A 92 1.79 -3.31 2.96
CA PHE A 92 0.73 -2.35 3.23
C PHE A 92 0.47 -2.34 4.73
N THR A 93 0.85 -1.27 5.42
CA THR A 93 0.77 -1.19 6.89
C THR A 93 -0.44 -0.37 7.31
N ASP A 94 -1.35 -0.96 8.08
CA ASP A 94 -2.30 -0.23 8.90
C ASP A 94 -1.54 0.36 10.11
N VAL A 95 -1.01 1.57 9.94
CA VAL A 95 -0.14 2.20 10.95
C VAL A 95 -0.87 2.50 12.27
N LYS A 96 -2.20 2.63 12.25
CA LYS A 96 -2.97 2.88 13.46
C LYS A 96 -3.15 1.63 14.32
N LYS A 97 -3.23 0.46 13.69
CA LYS A 97 -3.33 -0.84 14.37
C LYS A 97 -2.02 -1.64 14.37
N GLU A 98 -0.95 -1.09 13.81
CA GLU A 98 0.38 -1.71 13.71
C GLU A 98 0.32 -3.10 13.04
N LYS A 99 -0.43 -3.21 11.93
CA LYS A 99 -0.67 -4.47 11.21
C LYS A 99 -0.28 -4.40 9.76
N MET A 100 0.26 -5.50 9.25
CA MET A 100 0.42 -5.70 7.82
C MET A 100 -0.90 -6.19 7.21
N ILE A 101 -1.26 -5.65 6.05
CA ILE A 101 -2.45 -6.00 5.29
C ILE A 101 -1.98 -6.55 3.95
N SER A 102 -2.50 -7.70 3.55
CA SER A 102 -2.32 -8.19 2.18
C SER A 102 -3.32 -7.49 1.29
N VAL A 103 -2.87 -6.73 0.30
CA VAL A 103 -3.75 -6.01 -0.65
C VAL A 103 -3.52 -6.51 -2.08
N GLY A 104 -4.60 -6.86 -2.77
CA GLY A 104 -4.65 -6.97 -4.23
C GLY A 104 -5.20 -5.69 -4.84
N LEU A 105 -4.56 -5.21 -5.91
CA LEU A 105 -5.08 -4.11 -6.72
C LEU A 105 -5.52 -4.63 -8.09
N GLU A 106 -6.69 -4.19 -8.53
CA GLU A 106 -7.25 -4.54 -9.84
C GLU A 106 -7.86 -3.30 -10.49
N ILE A 107 -7.41 -2.96 -11.70
CA ILE A 107 -8.00 -1.88 -12.49
C ILE A 107 -9.28 -2.39 -13.13
N LEU A 108 -10.41 -1.78 -12.76
CA LEU A 108 -11.73 -2.10 -13.32
C LEU A 108 -12.02 -1.27 -14.58
N SER A 109 -11.52 -0.03 -14.60
CA SER A 109 -11.61 0.90 -15.72
C SER A 109 -10.49 1.96 -15.61
N PRO A 110 -10.26 2.80 -16.63
CA PRO A 110 -9.23 3.86 -16.55
C PRO A 110 -9.37 4.81 -15.34
N THR A 111 -10.56 4.88 -14.75
CA THR A 111 -10.87 5.75 -13.60
C THR A 111 -11.25 4.98 -12.34
N GLN A 112 -11.30 3.64 -12.36
CA GLN A 112 -11.70 2.84 -11.19
C GLN A 112 -10.70 1.72 -10.89
N MET A 113 -10.35 1.61 -9.61
CA MET A 113 -9.46 0.58 -9.08
C MET A 113 -10.10 -0.10 -7.88
N LYS A 114 -10.21 -1.43 -7.94
CA LYS A 114 -10.56 -2.25 -6.79
C LYS A 114 -9.34 -2.42 -5.89
N PHE A 115 -9.57 -2.21 -4.60
CA PHE A 115 -8.68 -2.53 -3.50
C PHE A 115 -9.31 -3.68 -2.71
N ASP A 116 -8.59 -4.80 -2.64
CA ASP A 116 -9.02 -6.04 -2.00
C ASP A 116 -8.01 -6.43 -0.91
N GLY A 117 -8.34 -6.06 0.32
CA GLY A 117 -7.52 -6.25 1.51
C GLY A 117 -7.88 -7.53 2.28
N GLY A 118 -6.87 -8.17 2.84
CA GLY A 118 -6.98 -9.30 3.75
C GLY A 118 -6.07 -9.10 4.96
N ILE A 119 -6.59 -9.40 6.14
CA ILE A 119 -5.80 -9.46 7.37
C ILE A 119 -5.34 -10.90 7.55
N ASP A 120 -4.03 -11.14 7.54
CA ASP A 120 -3.52 -12.38 8.10
C ASP A 120 -3.57 -12.29 9.63
N GLN A 121 -4.33 -13.19 10.25
CA GLN A 121 -4.51 -13.25 11.70
C GLN A 121 -3.19 -13.52 12.46
N HIS A 122 -2.13 -13.90 11.75
CA HIS A 122 -0.78 -14.12 12.32
C HIS A 122 0.19 -12.97 12.02
N SER A 123 -0.20 -11.97 11.21
CA SER A 123 0.67 -10.84 10.85
C SER A 123 0.64 -9.74 11.92
N SER A 124 1.58 -9.81 12.87
CA SER A 124 1.91 -8.68 13.75
C SER A 124 3.24 -8.09 13.30
N TYR A 125 3.30 -6.79 13.01
CA TYR A 125 4.59 -6.09 12.90
C TYR A 125 5.21 -6.05 14.31
N ILE A 126 6.40 -6.63 14.47
CA ILE A 126 7.08 -6.69 15.78
C ILE A 126 7.99 -5.46 15.87
N ASN A 127 7.55 -4.44 16.61
CA ASN A 127 8.48 -3.47 17.16
C ASN A 127 8.93 -4.00 18.52
N GLY A 128 10.22 -4.36 18.65
CA GLY A 128 10.76 -5.20 19.73
C GLY A 128 10.56 -4.66 21.16
N ASP A 129 10.24 -3.38 21.30
CA ASP A 129 10.16 -2.69 22.60
C ASP A 129 8.73 -2.41 23.08
N LYS A 130 7.68 -2.79 22.34
CA LYS A 130 6.29 -2.51 22.72
C LYS A 130 5.49 -3.78 23.05
N GLN A 131 4.80 -3.73 24.18
CA GLN A 131 3.87 -4.79 24.61
C GLN A 131 2.80 -5.02 23.54
N ARG A 132 2.55 -6.29 23.19
CA ARG A 132 1.58 -6.70 22.16
C ARG A 132 0.19 -6.15 22.48
N THR A 133 -0.25 -5.14 21.73
CA THR A 133 -1.67 -4.77 21.70
C THR A 133 -2.31 -5.46 20.50
N LEU A 134 -3.06 -6.54 20.75
CA LEU A 134 -3.78 -7.26 19.71
C LEU A 134 -5.05 -6.50 19.35
N TYR A 135 -4.95 -5.58 18.39
CA TYR A 135 -6.13 -4.93 17.83
C TYR A 135 -6.94 -5.94 17.01
N SER A 136 -8.27 -5.95 17.09
CA SER A 136 -9.13 -6.72 16.16
C SER A 136 -9.46 -5.89 14.91
N GLY A 137 -9.67 -6.56 13.77
CA GLY A 137 -10.00 -5.90 12.49
C GLY A 137 -8.92 -4.96 11.92
N SER A 138 -9.34 -4.08 11.02
CA SER A 138 -8.54 -3.02 10.37
C SER A 138 -9.08 -1.63 10.73
N THR A 139 -8.29 -0.57 10.50
CA THR A 139 -8.66 0.83 10.69
C THR A 139 -9.61 1.32 9.60
N PHE A 140 -9.47 0.79 8.39
CA PHE A 140 -10.24 1.14 7.21
C PHE A 140 -10.91 -0.10 6.59
N PRO A 141 -11.97 0.04 5.79
CA PRO A 141 -12.57 -1.07 5.08
C PRO A 141 -11.57 -1.79 4.18
N LEU A 142 -11.67 -3.11 4.13
CA LEU A 142 -10.76 -3.92 3.32
C LEU A 142 -11.22 -4.07 1.86
N GLN A 143 -12.46 -3.71 1.56
CA GLN A 143 -13.01 -3.78 0.21
C GLN A 143 -13.41 -2.37 -0.22
N MET A 144 -12.70 -1.81 -1.19
CA MET A 144 -12.90 -0.44 -1.65
C MET A 144 -12.82 -0.36 -3.18
N ILE A 145 -13.69 0.46 -3.79
CA ILE A 145 -13.56 0.87 -5.19
C ILE A 145 -13.11 2.33 -5.18
N PHE A 146 -11.86 2.55 -5.54
CA PHE A 146 -11.29 3.87 -5.68
C PHE A 146 -11.64 4.47 -7.04
N THR A 147 -11.79 5.80 -7.05
CA THR A 147 -11.92 6.61 -8.25
C THR A 147 -10.67 7.46 -8.43
N LYS A 148 -10.12 7.48 -9.65
CA LYS A 148 -8.96 8.30 -10.00
C LYS A 148 -9.30 9.80 -9.91
N GLN A 149 -8.34 10.62 -9.50
CA GLN A 149 -8.46 12.07 -9.40
C GLN A 149 -7.69 12.78 -10.51
#